data_AF-A0A8H3CWP1-F1
#
_entry.id   AF-A0A8H3CWP1-F1
#
_cell.length_a   1.000
_cell.length_b   1.000
_cell.length_c   1.000
_cell.angle_alpha   90.00
_cell.angle_beta   90.00
_cell.angle_gamma   90.00
#
_symmetry.space_group_name_H-M   'P 1'
#
loop_
_entity.id
_entity.type
_entity.pdbx_description
1 polymer ?
#
loop_
_entity_poly.entity_id
_entity_poly.type
_entity_poly.pdbx_seq_one_letter_code
_entity_poly.pdbx_strand_id
1 'polypeptide(L)'
;MILTNGTYDIINHGRIPRCAGAPPGSVALGTPVMAVSPPLMLPIEVERVGDDTYQFRLRTNDTIALGHSEQVRKEDLAFVKLMRSSEDAVWEVSSNGQGGFRYVQVSLQNCLVFDERFSPSIHVPNTDRCWTLPRFGGGLSPVNPTRL
;
A
#
# COMPACT_ATOMS: atom_id res chain seq x y z
N MET A 1 -8.71 -10.81 8.40
CA MET A 1 -8.00 -11.59 7.36
C MET A 1 -6.55 -11.64 7.78
N ILE A 2 -5.85 -12.77 7.61
CA ILE A 2 -4.43 -12.88 7.93
C ILE A 2 -3.66 -12.95 6.62
N LEU A 3 -2.75 -12.00 6.40
CA LEU A 3 -1.80 -12.08 5.27
C LEU A 3 -0.68 -13.04 5.65
N THR A 4 -0.35 -13.96 4.74
CA THR A 4 0.85 -14.80 4.91
C THR A 4 2.09 -14.00 4.52
N ASN A 5 3.23 -14.27 5.17
CA ASN A 5 4.47 -13.63 4.75
C ASN A 5 4.81 -14.04 3.31
N GLY A 6 5.25 -13.08 2.50
CA GLY A 6 5.59 -13.35 1.10
C GLY A 6 5.65 -12.10 0.23
N THR A 7 5.80 -12.30 -1.07
CA THR A 7 5.81 -11.21 -2.05
C THR A 7 4.41 -11.02 -2.64
N TYR A 8 3.95 -9.78 -2.66
CA TYR A 8 2.63 -9.38 -3.12
C TYR A 8 2.71 -8.25 -4.15
N ASP A 9 1.82 -8.31 -5.13
CA ASP A 9 1.41 -7.15 -5.92
C ASP A 9 0.16 -6.53 -5.28
N ILE A 10 0.17 -5.23 -5.04
CA ILE A 10 -0.98 -4.53 -4.48
C ILE A 10 -1.68 -3.78 -5.62
N ILE A 11 -2.89 -4.20 -5.99
CA ILE A 11 -3.54 -3.84 -7.26
C ILE A 11 -4.92 -3.22 -7.03
N ASN A 12 -5.26 -2.15 -7.72
CA ASN A 12 -6.64 -1.69 -7.91
C ASN A 12 -7.16 -2.19 -9.27
N HIS A 13 -8.21 -3.00 -9.25
CA HIS A 13 -8.85 -3.63 -10.42
C HIS A 13 -9.89 -2.73 -11.12
N GLY A 14 -9.60 -1.43 -11.24
CA GLY A 14 -10.37 -0.54 -12.09
C GLY A 14 -10.31 -0.91 -13.58
N ARG A 15 -10.98 -0.13 -14.44
CA ARG A 15 -10.98 -0.34 -15.92
C ARG A 15 -9.57 -0.48 -16.51
N ILE A 16 -8.59 0.23 -15.93
CA ILE A 16 -7.17 0.06 -16.19
C ILE A 16 -6.53 -0.34 -14.85
N PRO A 17 -6.01 -1.57 -14.70
CA PRO A 17 -5.37 -2.00 -13.47
C PRO A 17 -4.18 -1.11 -13.11
N ARG A 18 -4.12 -0.70 -11.85
CA ARG A 18 -3.00 0.06 -11.28
C ARG A 18 -2.45 -0.67 -10.08
N CYS A 19 -1.15 -0.57 -9.87
CA CYS A 19 -0.49 -1.19 -8.73
C CYS A 19 0.17 -0.13 -7.85
N ALA A 20 0.19 -0.36 -6.55
CA ALA A 20 1.01 0.43 -5.64
C ALA A 20 2.48 0.07 -5.87
N GLY A 21 3.32 1.07 -6.09
CA GLY A 21 4.75 0.84 -6.26
C GLY A 21 5.52 2.14 -6.45
N ALA A 22 6.82 1.99 -6.71
CA ALA A 22 7.69 3.07 -7.13
C ALA A 22 8.15 2.81 -8.58
N PRO A 23 8.23 3.84 -9.44
CA PRO A 23 8.80 3.69 -10.78
C PRO A 23 10.24 3.17 -10.74
N PRO A 24 10.70 2.38 -11.74
CA PRO A 24 12.08 1.92 -11.81
C PRO A 24 13.03 3.11 -11.84
N GLY A 25 14.07 3.08 -10.99
CA GLY A 25 15.04 4.18 -10.85
C GLY A 25 14.66 5.28 -9.85
N SER A 26 13.49 5.19 -9.20
CA SER A 26 13.03 6.14 -8.16
C SER A 26 12.92 5.48 -6.78
N VAL A 27 13.99 4.80 -6.34
CA VAL A 27 14.01 4.07 -5.07
C VAL A 27 14.84 4.82 -4.02
N ALA A 28 14.46 6.06 -3.73
CA ALA A 28 15.08 6.85 -2.67
C ALA A 28 14.11 7.04 -1.49
N LEU A 29 14.65 7.17 -0.28
CA LEU A 29 13.85 7.55 0.88
C LEU A 29 13.12 8.88 0.63
N GLY A 30 11.88 8.98 1.10
CA GLY A 30 10.98 10.10 0.86
C GLY A 30 10.24 10.04 -0.47
N THR A 31 10.59 9.11 -1.39
CA THR A 31 9.89 8.98 -2.67
C THR A 31 8.42 8.57 -2.44
N PRO A 32 7.45 9.28 -3.04
CA PRO A 32 6.05 8.85 -3.05
C PRO A 32 5.84 7.44 -3.57
N VAL A 33 4.98 6.67 -2.90
CA VAL A 33 4.37 5.47 -3.50
C VAL A 33 3.25 5.91 -4.42
N MET A 34 3.31 5.43 -5.66
CA MET A 34 2.45 5.88 -6.77
C MET A 34 1.58 4.73 -7.28
N ALA A 35 0.45 5.08 -7.89
CA ALA A 35 -0.32 4.18 -8.73
C ALA A 35 0.36 4.03 -10.11
N VAL A 36 1.06 2.92 -10.33
CA VAL A 36 1.81 2.64 -11.58
C VAL A 36 1.15 1.54 -12.41
N SER A 37 1.43 1.49 -13.72
CA SER A 37 1.06 0.34 -14.55
C SER A 37 2.03 -0.82 -14.31
N PRO A 38 1.57 -2.08 -14.21
CA PRO A 38 2.44 -3.25 -14.42
C PRO A 38 3.17 -3.15 -15.78
N PRO A 39 4.42 -3.61 -15.91
CA PRO A 39 5.28 -4.24 -14.90
C PRO A 39 6.26 -3.26 -14.21
N LEU A 40 6.01 -1.94 -14.28
CA LEU A 40 6.93 -0.91 -13.80
C LEU A 40 6.97 -0.80 -12.26
N MET A 41 6.71 -1.89 -11.54
CA MET A 41 6.67 -1.93 -10.08
C MET A 41 7.80 -2.82 -9.54
N LEU A 42 8.33 -2.44 -8.38
CA LEU A 42 9.12 -3.37 -7.57
C LEU A 42 8.17 -4.24 -6.73
N PRO A 43 8.43 -5.55 -6.61
CA PRO A 43 7.59 -6.43 -5.79
C PRO A 43 7.57 -5.97 -4.33
N ILE A 44 6.43 -6.14 -3.64
CA ILE A 44 6.27 -5.75 -2.24
C ILE A 44 6.35 -6.98 -1.34
N GLU A 45 7.32 -7.03 -0.45
CA GLU A 45 7.41 -8.04 0.60
C GLU A 45 6.52 -7.65 1.77
N VAL A 46 5.66 -8.58 2.19
CA VAL A 46 4.79 -8.42 3.35
C VAL A 46 5.29 -9.31 4.46
N GLU A 47 5.50 -8.73 5.63
CA GLU A 47 5.90 -9.42 6.85
C GLU A 47 4.93 -9.06 7.98
N ARG A 48 4.36 -10.07 8.63
CA ARG A 48 3.54 -9.89 9.83
C ARG A 48 4.44 -9.58 11.04
N VAL A 49 4.16 -8.47 11.73
CA VAL A 49 4.95 -7.99 12.88
C VAL A 49 4.14 -7.96 14.18
N GLY A 50 2.82 -8.13 14.12
CA GLY A 50 1.93 -8.27 15.27
C GLY A 50 0.65 -9.03 14.91
N ASP A 51 -0.39 -8.91 15.72
CA ASP A 51 -1.63 -9.67 15.52
C ASP A 51 -2.31 -9.32 14.19
N ASP A 52 -2.59 -8.04 13.94
CA ASP A 52 -3.18 -7.56 12.67
C ASP A 52 -2.29 -6.52 11.97
N THR A 53 -1.03 -6.41 12.40
CA THR A 53 -0.07 -5.42 11.89
C THR A 53 1.02 -6.04 11.02
N TYR A 54 1.36 -5.32 9.95
CA TYR A 54 2.24 -5.78 8.88
C TYR A 54 3.21 -4.68 8.45
N GLN A 55 4.41 -5.09 8.05
CA GLN A 55 5.35 -4.26 7.30
C GLN A 55 5.29 -4.59 5.82
N PHE A 56 5.21 -3.56 4.99
CA PHE A 56 5.27 -3.65 3.54
C PHE A 56 6.62 -3.07 3.09
N ARG A 57 7.45 -3.87 2.40
CA ARG A 57 8.80 -3.46 1.96
C ARG A 57 8.93 -3.59 0.45
N LEU A 58 9.64 -2.66 -0.18
CA LEU A 58 10.06 -2.89 -1.56
C LEU A 58 11.17 -3.93 -1.58
N ARG A 59 11.10 -4.87 -2.52
CA ARG A 59 12.17 -5.84 -2.75
C ARG A 59 13.36 -5.16 -3.43
N THR A 60 14.20 -4.55 -2.62
CA THR A 60 15.42 -3.83 -3.03
C THR A 60 16.62 -4.32 -2.24
N ASN A 61 17.83 -3.95 -2.64
CA ASN A 61 19.04 -4.25 -1.86
C ASN A 61 19.08 -3.50 -0.52
N ASP A 62 18.31 -2.42 -0.42
CA ASP A 62 18.14 -1.63 0.79
C ASP A 62 16.87 -2.05 1.55
N THR A 63 16.88 -1.86 2.87
CA THR A 63 15.73 -2.09 3.74
C THR A 63 14.74 -0.93 3.67
N ILE A 64 14.04 -0.83 2.54
CA ILE A 64 13.07 0.24 2.26
C ILE A 64 11.65 -0.27 2.50
N ALA A 65 10.97 0.36 3.45
CA ALA A 65 9.59 0.10 3.80
C ALA A 65 8.65 1.15 3.19
N LEU A 66 7.39 0.80 3.04
CA LEU A 66 6.31 1.74 2.72
C LEU A 66 5.80 2.28 4.06
N GLY A 67 5.97 3.58 4.30
CA GLY A 67 5.50 4.25 5.51
C GLY A 67 4.53 5.38 5.21
N HIS A 68 3.82 5.85 6.24
CA HIS A 68 2.96 7.02 6.11
C HIS A 68 3.69 8.30 6.53
N SER A 69 3.31 9.42 5.93
CA SER A 69 3.62 10.75 6.44
C SER A 69 2.39 11.38 7.09
N GLU A 70 2.60 12.28 8.05
CA GLU A 70 1.51 13.06 8.66
C GLU A 70 0.75 13.93 7.64
N GLN A 71 1.34 14.17 6.45
CA GLN A 71 0.80 15.00 5.38
C GLN A 71 0.22 16.32 5.93
N VAL A 72 1.05 17.05 6.67
CA VAL A 72 0.65 18.29 7.36
C VAL A 72 0.55 19.46 6.37
N ARG A 73 1.22 19.36 5.21
CA ARG A 73 1.27 20.43 4.20
C ARG A 73 0.86 19.94 2.81
N LYS A 74 0.32 20.86 2.01
CA LYS A 74 -0.10 20.63 0.61
C LYS A 74 1.03 20.18 -0.33
N GLU A 75 2.26 20.39 0.11
CA GLU A 75 3.54 20.06 -0.54
C GLU A 75 4.10 18.69 -0.12
N ASP A 76 3.46 18.00 0.86
CA ASP A 76 3.66 16.57 1.06
C ASP A 76 2.90 15.81 -0.04
N LEU A 77 3.59 15.66 -1.17
CA LEU A 77 3.04 15.17 -2.45
C LEU A 77 2.40 13.77 -2.39
N ALA A 78 2.59 12.99 -1.31
CA ALA A 78 1.90 11.71 -1.10
C ALA A 78 1.82 11.31 0.37
N PHE A 79 0.74 10.62 0.74
CA PHE A 79 0.51 10.07 2.07
C PHE A 79 1.44 8.89 2.37
N VAL A 80 1.64 8.01 1.40
CA VAL A 80 2.53 6.84 1.51
C VAL A 80 3.84 7.14 0.79
N LYS A 81 4.97 6.91 1.46
CA LYS A 81 6.32 7.18 0.94
C LYS A 81 7.27 6.03 1.27
N LEU A 82 8.38 5.95 0.55
CA LEU A 82 9.49 5.07 0.86
C LEU A 82 10.22 5.59 2.10
N MET A 83 10.34 4.76 3.12
CA MET A 83 10.94 5.12 4.41
C MET A 83 11.89 4.01 4.88
N ARG A 84 12.71 4.31 5.87
CA ARG A 84 13.41 3.25 6.60
C ARG A 84 12.36 2.46 7.38
N SER A 85 12.62 1.17 7.61
CA SER A 85 11.81 0.38 8.53
C SER A 85 11.76 1.07 9.90
N SER A 86 10.56 1.46 10.33
CA SER A 86 10.26 2.14 11.60
C SER A 86 8.79 1.86 11.99
N GLU A 87 8.36 2.38 13.14
CA GLU A 87 6.96 2.33 13.57
C GLU A 87 6.01 3.02 12.57
N ASP A 88 6.45 4.10 11.93
CA ASP A 88 5.71 4.79 10.85
C ASP A 88 5.56 3.97 9.55
N ALA A 89 6.17 2.79 9.50
CA ALA A 89 6.09 1.85 8.39
C ALA A 89 5.30 0.57 8.74
N VAL A 90 4.48 0.62 9.79
CA VAL A 90 3.60 -0.46 10.21
C VAL A 90 2.16 -0.14 9.82
N TRP A 91 1.45 -1.15 9.33
CA TRP A 91 0.09 -1.01 8.82
C TRP A 91 -0.82 -2.07 9.41
N GLU A 92 -2.02 -1.67 9.79
CA GLU A 92 -3.09 -2.58 10.17
C GLU A 92 -3.89 -3.00 8.94
N VAL A 93 -4.08 -4.30 8.74
CA VAL A 93 -4.83 -4.83 7.59
C VAL A 93 -6.14 -5.43 8.08
N SER A 94 -7.24 -4.72 7.84
CA SER A 94 -8.56 -5.14 8.31
C SER A 94 -9.35 -5.85 7.20
N SER A 95 -10.11 -6.90 7.55
CA SER A 95 -11.13 -7.48 6.66
C SER A 95 -12.54 -6.97 6.93
N ASN A 96 -12.65 -6.01 7.84
CA ASN A 96 -13.92 -5.64 8.47
C ASN A 96 -14.58 -4.45 7.78
N GLY A 97 -13.85 -3.74 6.92
CA GLY A 97 -14.49 -2.88 5.92
C GLY A 97 -15.21 -3.75 4.89
N GLN A 98 -16.28 -3.23 4.27
CA GLN A 98 -16.84 -3.88 3.08
C GLN A 98 -15.75 -4.09 1.99
N GLY A 99 -14.62 -3.37 2.12
CA GLY A 99 -13.24 -3.60 1.62
C GLY A 99 -12.71 -5.03 1.54
N GLY A 100 -13.23 -5.89 0.66
CA GLY A 100 -12.67 -7.22 0.47
C GLY A 100 -11.34 -7.21 -0.27
N PHE A 101 -10.24 -7.61 0.38
CA PHE A 101 -9.08 -8.11 -0.37
C PHE A 101 -9.41 -9.48 -0.93
N ARG A 102 -9.21 -9.65 -2.24
CA ARG A 102 -9.14 -10.99 -2.82
C ARG A 102 -7.67 -11.36 -2.97
N TYR A 103 -7.21 -12.32 -2.16
CA TYR A 103 -5.99 -13.04 -2.47
C TYR A 103 -6.24 -13.84 -3.75
N VAL A 104 -5.50 -13.50 -4.81
CA VAL A 104 -5.47 -14.28 -6.03
C VAL A 104 -4.03 -14.69 -6.26
N GLN A 105 -3.79 -16.00 -6.28
CA GLN A 105 -2.52 -16.54 -6.76
C GLN A 105 -2.60 -16.64 -8.28
N VAL A 106 -1.95 -15.73 -8.99
CA VAL A 106 -1.83 -15.76 -10.45
C VAL A 106 -0.43 -16.23 -10.79
N SER A 107 -0.30 -17.44 -11.35
CA SER A 107 0.97 -17.99 -11.86
C SER A 107 2.18 -17.73 -10.95
N LEU A 108 2.08 -18.05 -9.65
CA LEU A 108 3.12 -17.90 -8.60
C LEU A 108 3.24 -16.52 -7.92
N GLN A 109 2.44 -15.52 -8.29
CA GLN A 109 2.43 -14.20 -7.64
C GLN A 109 1.20 -14.04 -6.74
N ASN A 110 1.39 -13.54 -5.52
CA ASN A 110 0.28 -13.20 -4.63
C ASN A 110 -0.22 -11.79 -4.97
N CYS A 111 -1.52 -11.60 -5.12
CA CYS A 111 -2.08 -10.27 -5.37
C CYS A 111 -3.02 -9.85 -4.23
N LEU A 112 -2.85 -8.62 -3.73
CA LEU A 112 -3.82 -7.92 -2.89
C LEU A 112 -4.63 -6.98 -3.76
N VAL A 113 -5.88 -7.35 -3.99
CA VAL A 113 -6.79 -6.60 -4.86
C VAL A 113 -7.67 -5.65 -4.03
N PHE A 114 -7.59 -4.35 -4.33
CA PHE A 114 -8.57 -3.34 -3.92
C PHE A 114 -9.79 -3.39 -4.85
N ASP A 115 -10.98 -3.58 -4.28
CA ASP A 115 -12.27 -3.28 -4.92
C ASP A 115 -12.78 -1.95 -4.37
N GLU A 116 -13.17 -1.04 -5.25
CA GLU A 116 -13.53 0.34 -4.90
C GLU A 116 -14.98 0.50 -4.47
N ARG A 117 -15.78 -0.56 -4.57
CA ARG A 117 -17.13 -0.60 -3.99
C ARG A 117 -17.10 -0.67 -2.46
N PHE A 118 -15.90 -0.69 -1.89
CA PHE A 118 -15.59 -1.33 -0.64
C PHE A 118 -14.43 -0.55 0.01
N SER A 119 -14.63 -0.08 1.24
CA SER A 119 -13.71 0.85 1.93
C SER A 119 -12.29 0.32 2.01
N PRO A 120 -11.27 1.18 1.93
CA PRO A 120 -9.87 0.77 1.98
C PRO A 120 -9.52 0.02 3.28
N SER A 121 -8.74 -1.06 3.13
CA SER A 121 -8.50 -2.04 4.20
C SER A 121 -7.04 -2.15 4.66
N ILE A 122 -6.18 -1.19 4.27
CA ILE A 122 -4.84 -0.95 4.86
C ILE A 122 -4.88 0.38 5.64
N HIS A 123 -4.70 0.32 6.95
CA HIS A 123 -4.88 1.43 7.88
C HIS A 123 -3.58 1.77 8.61
N VAL A 124 -3.42 3.05 8.94
CA VAL A 124 -2.42 3.48 9.92
C VAL A 124 -2.92 3.07 11.30
N PRO A 125 -2.15 2.28 12.08
CA PRO A 125 -2.59 1.80 13.39
C PRO A 125 -3.06 2.94 14.30
N ASN A 126 -4.15 2.70 15.03
CA ASN A 126 -4.74 3.66 15.99
C ASN A 126 -5.20 5.00 15.37
N THR A 127 -5.45 5.06 14.07
CA THR A 127 -6.01 6.25 13.41
C THR A 127 -7.09 5.87 12.41
N ASP A 128 -7.91 6.84 12.00
CA ASP A 128 -8.88 6.65 10.91
C ASP A 128 -8.22 6.75 9.52
N ARG A 129 -6.90 6.89 9.41
CA ARG A 129 -6.22 7.11 8.12
C ARG A 129 -5.96 5.79 7.42
N CYS A 130 -6.25 5.73 6.12
CA CYS A 130 -6.13 4.51 5.33
C CYS A 130 -5.58 4.76 3.92
N TRP A 131 -5.01 3.71 3.31
CA TRP A 131 -4.50 3.76 1.93
C TRP A 131 -5.63 3.93 0.95
N THR A 132 -5.47 4.80 -0.05
CA THR A 132 -6.24 4.69 -1.28
C THR A 132 -5.32 4.62 -2.48
N LEU A 133 -5.57 3.64 -3.34
CA LEU A 133 -4.86 3.47 -4.60
C LEU A 133 -5.73 4.06 -5.73
N PRO A 134 -5.40 5.24 -6.27
CA PRO A 134 -6.25 5.91 -7.25
C PRO A 134 -6.32 5.16 -8.59
N ARG A 135 -7.48 5.25 -9.27
CA ARG A 135 -7.69 4.72 -10.64
C ARG A 135 -6.78 5.36 -11.68
N PHE A 136 -6.48 6.64 -11.46
CA PHE A 136 -5.67 7.48 -12.32
C PHE A 136 -4.30 7.64 -11.68
N GLY A 137 -3.25 7.80 -12.48
CA GLY A 137 -1.89 7.95 -11.96
C GLY A 137 -1.81 9.08 -10.93
N GLY A 138 -1.06 8.86 -9.86
CA GLY A 138 -0.97 9.79 -8.72
C GLY A 138 -0.42 9.10 -7.47
N GLY A 139 -0.07 9.90 -6.47
CA GLY A 139 0.39 9.40 -5.16
C GLY A 139 -0.76 8.80 -4.35
N LEU A 140 -0.46 7.81 -3.52
CA LEU A 140 -1.43 7.32 -2.55
C LEU A 140 -1.84 8.48 -1.63
N SER A 141 -3.14 8.69 -1.48
CA SER A 141 -3.72 9.77 -0.67
C SER A 141 -4.41 9.19 0.55
N PRO A 142 -4.47 9.91 1.69
CA PRO A 142 -5.22 9.45 2.84
C PRO A 142 -6.69 9.72 2.60
N VAL A 143 -7.55 8.76 2.94
CA VAL A 143 -8.98 9.02 3.07
C VAL A 143 -9.34 8.89 4.55
N ASN A 144 -10.25 9.75 4.99
CA ASN A 144 -10.87 9.63 6.31
C ASN A 144 -12.25 8.96 6.10
N PRO A 145 -12.43 7.68 6.46
CA PRO A 145 -13.63 6.91 6.16
C PRO A 145 -14.88 7.44 6.87
N THR A 146 -14.75 8.27 7.91
CA THR A 146 -15.86 8.96 8.58
C THR A 146 -16.45 10.13 7.79
N ARG A 147 -15.88 10.49 6.62
CA ARG A 147 -16.38 11.55 5.74
C ARG A 147 -16.83 11.08 4.35
N LEU A 148 -17.00 9.76 4.16
CA LEU A 148 -17.60 9.19 2.95
C LEU A 148 -19.12 9.04 3.09
#